data_AF-A0A933L4Q9-F1
#
_entry.id   AF-A0A933L4Q9-F1
#
_cell.length_a   1.000
_cell.length_b   1.000
_cell.length_c   1.000
_cell.angle_alpha   90.00
_cell.angle_beta   90.00
_cell.angle_gamma   90.00
#
_symmetry.space_group_name_H-M   'P 1'
#
loop_
_entity.id
_entity.type
_entity.pdbx_description
1 polymer ?
#
loop_
_entity_poly.entity_id
_entity_poly.type
_entity_poly.pdbx_seq_one_letter_code
_entity_poly.pdbx_strand_id
1 'polypeptide(L)'
;MPPIQPETCTSTGPKMASTEIETISDDMDYAQHNATWHGFTNLVKWSILEMAFLVLALYCFIFANQPWLGGLLILIGVVAPLGAAVRRALR
;
A
#
# COMPACT_ATOMS: atom_id res chain seq x y z
N MET A 1 34.82 -19.19 -7.91
CA MET A 1 34.02 -18.17 -7.22
C MET A 1 34.79 -16.86 -7.30
N PRO A 2 34.40 -15.90 -8.16
CA PRO A 2 35.08 -14.61 -8.18
C PRO A 2 34.72 -13.81 -6.91
N PRO A 3 35.69 -13.04 -6.36
CA PRO A 3 35.60 -12.41 -5.05
C PRO A 3 34.63 -11.21 -5.04
N ILE A 4 33.97 -11.01 -3.90
CA ILE A 4 33.19 -9.81 -3.59
C ILE A 4 34.19 -8.68 -3.32
N GLN A 5 34.18 -7.63 -4.14
CA GLN A 5 34.98 -6.43 -3.89
C GLN A 5 34.16 -5.45 -3.03
N PRO A 6 34.64 -5.08 -1.82
CA PRO A 6 34.00 -4.06 -0.98
C PRO A 6 34.54 -2.68 -1.36
N GLU A 7 34.13 -2.17 -2.52
CA GLU A 7 34.59 -0.87 -3.00
C GLU A 7 33.61 0.26 -2.68
N THR A 8 33.90 0.87 -1.52
CA THR A 8 34.09 2.32 -1.38
C THR A 8 32.91 3.23 -1.70
N CYS A 9 32.13 3.56 -0.66
CA CYS A 9 31.54 4.88 -0.51
C CYS A 9 32.66 5.94 -0.42
N THR A 10 33.11 6.48 -1.55
CA THR A 10 33.96 7.68 -1.57
C THR A 10 33.44 8.68 -2.58
N SER A 11 32.78 9.70 -2.02
CA SER A 11 32.45 10.98 -2.64
C SER A 11 33.74 11.78 -2.89
N THR A 12 34.45 11.51 -3.98
CA THR A 12 35.49 12.43 -4.48
C THR A 12 35.63 12.34 -6.00
N GLY A 13 34.63 12.85 -6.73
CA GLY A 13 34.70 13.10 -8.17
C GLY A 13 34.28 14.54 -8.47
N PRO A 14 34.79 15.18 -9.54
CA PRO A 14 34.39 16.54 -9.90
C PRO A 14 32.87 16.61 -10.06
N LYS A 15 32.29 17.73 -9.61
CA LYS A 15 30.86 18.03 -9.56
C LYS A 15 30.25 18.10 -10.99
N MET A 16 30.17 16.95 -11.65
CA MET A 16 29.57 16.72 -12.96
C MET A 16 28.75 15.43 -12.87
N ALA A 17 27.75 15.42 -12.01
CA ALA A 17 26.89 14.27 -11.76
C ALA A 17 25.42 14.71 -11.66
N SER A 18 24.96 15.50 -12.62
CA SER A 18 23.54 15.82 -12.77
C SER A 18 22.98 15.26 -14.07
N THR A 19 23.71 15.38 -15.19
CA THR A 19 23.22 14.93 -16.50
C THR A 19 23.16 13.40 -16.63
N GLU A 20 24.17 12.64 -16.15
CA GLU A 20 24.11 11.16 -16.21
C GLU A 20 23.09 10.57 -15.22
N ILE A 21 22.90 11.20 -14.05
CA ILE A 21 21.90 10.76 -13.07
C ILE A 21 20.48 11.07 -13.57
N GLU A 22 20.30 12.20 -14.26
CA GLU A 22 19.04 12.57 -14.92
C GLU A 22 18.71 11.59 -16.05
N THR A 23 19.69 11.20 -16.87
CA THR A 23 19.46 10.20 -17.92
C THR A 23 19.21 8.79 -17.39
N ILE A 24 19.86 8.39 -16.30
CA ILE A 24 19.57 7.11 -15.63
C ILE A 24 18.15 7.14 -15.05
N SER A 25 17.70 8.28 -14.52
CA SER A 25 16.32 8.42 -14.03
C SER A 25 15.30 8.24 -15.15
N ASP A 26 15.50 8.82 -16.33
CA ASP A 26 14.56 8.71 -17.46
C ASP A 26 14.54 7.30 -18.11
N ASP A 27 15.62 6.54 -18.00
CA ASP A 27 15.77 5.19 -18.59
C ASP A 27 15.44 4.05 -17.60
N MET A 28 15.03 4.37 -16.37
CA MET A 28 14.58 3.39 -15.37
C MET A 28 13.13 2.97 -15.62
N ASP A 29 12.86 1.66 -15.62
CA ASP A 29 11.51 1.11 -15.83
C ASP A 29 10.55 1.48 -14.68
N TYR A 30 9.85 2.60 -14.85
CA TYR A 30 8.81 3.06 -13.94
C TYR A 30 7.49 2.28 -14.05
N ALA A 31 7.33 1.39 -15.03
CA ALA A 31 6.06 0.69 -15.21
C ALA A 31 5.74 -0.18 -13.99
N GLN A 32 6.73 -0.93 -13.49
CA GLN A 32 6.57 -1.74 -12.29
C GLN A 32 6.46 -0.89 -11.01
N HIS A 33 7.21 0.22 -10.93
CA HIS A 33 7.13 1.15 -9.80
C HIS A 33 5.73 1.77 -9.68
N ASN A 34 5.19 2.29 -10.77
CA ASN A 34 3.87 2.91 -10.82
C ASN A 34 2.77 1.87 -10.52
N ALA A 35 2.86 0.66 -11.08
CA ALA A 35 1.91 -0.41 -10.78
C ALA A 35 1.89 -0.75 -9.27
N THR A 36 3.07 -0.83 -8.65
CA THR A 36 3.20 -1.09 -7.22
C THR A 36 2.65 0.05 -6.38
N TRP A 37 2.95 1.29 -6.76
CA TRP A 37 2.48 2.49 -6.07
C TRP A 37 0.95 2.61 -6.09
N HIS A 38 0.32 2.33 -7.24
CA HIS A 38 -1.13 2.30 -7.34
C HIS A 38 -1.74 1.19 -6.49
N GLY A 39 -1.13 0.00 -6.47
CA GLY A 39 -1.56 -1.09 -5.59
C GLY A 39 -1.50 -0.69 -4.11
N PHE A 40 -0.36 -0.17 -3.67
CA PHE A 40 -0.12 0.26 -2.29
C PHE A 40 -1.10 1.35 -1.85
N THR A 41 -1.24 2.42 -2.63
CA THR A 41 -2.14 3.53 -2.28
C THR A 41 -3.61 3.10 -2.25
N ASN A 42 -4.02 2.17 -3.12
CA ASN A 42 -5.35 1.59 -3.06
C ASN A 42 -5.54 0.75 -1.79
N LEU A 43 -4.58 -0.08 -1.40
CA LEU A 43 -4.65 -0.84 -0.15
C LEU A 43 -4.77 0.06 1.07
N VAL A 44 -4.01 1.16 1.12
CA VAL A 44 -4.07 2.13 2.21
C VAL A 44 -5.44 2.80 2.27
N LYS A 45 -6.02 3.20 1.12
CA LYS A 45 -7.37 3.78 1.08
C LYS A 45 -8.42 2.81 1.63
N TRP A 46 -8.34 1.54 1.24
CA TRP A 46 -9.25 0.52 1.74
C TRP A 46 -9.04 0.27 3.24
N SER A 47 -7.80 0.22 3.74
CA SER A 47 -7.54 -0.02 5.17
C SER A 47 -8.11 1.09 6.07
N ILE A 48 -8.06 2.35 5.63
CA ILE A 48 -8.64 3.48 6.36
C ILE A 48 -10.17 3.35 6.41
N LEU A 49 -10.79 2.96 5.30
CA LEU A 49 -12.25 2.76 5.22
C LEU A 49 -12.71 1.65 6.18
N GLU A 50 -12.00 0.52 6.17
CA GLU A 50 -12.24 -0.64 7.04
C GLU A 50 -12.14 -0.27 8.52
N MET A 51 -11.10 0.49 8.90
CA MET A 51 -10.94 0.96 10.27
C MET A 51 -12.09 1.87 10.72
N ALA A 52 -12.59 2.74 9.84
CA ALA A 52 -13.74 3.59 10.18
C ALA A 52 -15.00 2.75 10.48
N PHE A 53 -15.28 1.73 9.65
CA PHE A 53 -16.42 0.82 9.89
C PHE A 53 -16.26 0.01 11.18
N LEU A 54 -15.07 -0.46 11.50
CA LEU A 54 -14.82 -1.19 12.74
C LEU A 54 -15.05 -0.33 13.98
N VAL A 55 -14.60 0.93 13.96
CA VAL A 55 -14.83 1.87 15.08
C VAL A 55 -16.32 2.19 15.24
N LEU A 56 -17.04 2.43 14.13
CA LEU A 56 -18.49 2.64 14.15
C LEU A 56 -19.24 1.41 14.66
N ALA A 57 -18.86 0.21 14.20
CA ALA A 57 -19.45 -1.03 14.67
C ALA A 57 -19.22 -1.20 16.18
N LEU A 58 -17.99 -1.00 16.64
CA LEU A 58 -17.64 -1.06 18.06
C LEU A 58 -18.47 -0.09 18.91
N TYR A 59 -18.68 1.13 18.41
CA TYR A 59 -19.57 2.11 19.06
C TYR A 59 -21.00 1.57 19.19
N CYS A 60 -21.56 0.98 18.14
CA CYS A 60 -22.89 0.37 18.19
C CYS A 60 -22.99 -0.79 19.19
N PHE A 61 -21.92 -1.59 19.34
CA PHE A 61 -21.86 -2.67 20.31
C PHE A 61 -21.79 -2.16 21.75
N ILE A 62 -20.92 -1.20 22.04
CA ILE A 62 -20.62 -0.78 23.42
C ILE A 62 -21.60 0.29 23.91
N PHE A 63 -21.80 1.36 23.14
CA PHE A 63 -22.53 2.54 23.59
C PHE A 63 -24.01 2.47 23.24
N ALA A 64 -24.36 2.03 22.03
CA ALA A 64 -25.75 1.95 21.60
C ALA A 64 -26.46 0.68 22.11
N ASN A 65 -25.71 -0.30 22.63
CA ASN A 65 -26.19 -1.62 23.04
C ASN A 65 -27.09 -2.30 21.98
N GLN A 66 -26.81 -2.03 20.69
CA GLN A 66 -27.52 -2.59 19.55
C GLN A 66 -26.58 -3.51 18.77
N PRO A 67 -26.36 -4.75 19.24
CA PRO A 67 -25.36 -5.64 18.68
C PRO A 67 -25.69 -6.10 17.25
N TRP A 68 -26.98 -6.17 16.89
CA TRP A 68 -27.40 -6.53 15.54
C TRP A 68 -26.99 -5.46 14.52
N LEU A 69 -27.07 -4.17 14.90
CA LEU A 69 -26.70 -3.06 14.04
C LEU A 69 -25.18 -3.00 13.85
N GLY A 70 -24.41 -3.21 14.92
CA GLY A 70 -22.95 -3.37 14.84
C GLY A 70 -22.54 -4.55 13.98
N GLY A 71 -23.24 -5.69 14.10
CA GLY A 71 -23.01 -6.87 13.26
C GLY A 71 -23.30 -6.62 11.78
N LEU A 72 -24.40 -5.95 11.46
CA LEU A 72 -24.75 -5.54 10.09
C LEU A 72 -23.66 -4.63 9.49
N LEU A 73 -23.16 -3.68 10.28
CA LEU A 73 -22.13 -2.74 9.85
C LEU A 73 -20.83 -3.46 9.47
N ILE A 74 -20.43 -4.49 10.22
CA ILE A 74 -19.25 -5.31 9.90
C ILE A 74 -19.51 -6.15 8.63
N LEU A 75 -20.69 -6.74 8.51
CA LEU A 75 -21.02 -7.58 7.36
C LEU A 75 -20.96 -6.80 6.04
N ILE A 76 -21.53 -5.59 6.03
CA ILE A 76 -21.57 -4.73 4.85
C ILE A 76 -20.26 -3.97 4.65
N GLY A 77 -19.69 -3.44 5.74
CA GLY A 77 -18.54 -2.54 5.70
C GLY A 77 -17.19 -3.23 5.59
N VAL A 78 -17.09 -4.50 6.04
CA VAL A 78 -15.83 -5.27 6.10
C VAL A 78 -15.92 -6.54 5.27
N VAL A 79 -16.90 -7.41 5.54
CA VAL A 79 -16.95 -8.75 4.93
C VAL A 79 -17.27 -8.69 3.43
N ALA A 80 -18.25 -7.88 3.04
CA ALA A 80 -18.63 -7.71 1.64
C ALA A 80 -17.51 -7.11 0.76
N PRO A 81 -16.83 -6.00 1.14
CA PRO A 81 -15.72 -5.45 0.36
C PRO A 81 -14.52 -6.38 0.31
N LEU A 82 -14.14 -7.05 1.41
CA LEU A 82 -13.09 -8.08 1.36
C LEU A 82 -13.47 -9.23 0.42
N GLY A 83 -14.69 -9.75 0.52
CA GLY A 83 -15.17 -10.83 -0.35
C GLY A 83 -15.19 -10.42 -1.82
N ALA A 84 -15.54 -9.17 -2.11
CA ALA A 84 -15.48 -8.62 -3.47
C ALA A 84 -14.03 -8.45 -3.96
N ALA A 85 -13.11 -8.00 -3.09
CA ALA A 85 -11.69 -7.85 -3.41
C ALA A 85 -11.03 -9.22 -3.67
N VAL A 86 -11.28 -10.21 -2.81
CA VAL A 86 -10.79 -11.58 -2.98
C VAL A 86 -11.36 -12.21 -4.25
N ARG A 87 -12.66 -12.03 -4.52
CA ARG A 87 -13.29 -12.50 -5.76
C ARG A 87 -12.67 -11.86 -7.00
N ARG A 88 -12.32 -10.57 -6.94
CA ARG A 88 -11.63 -9.88 -8.04
C ARG A 88 -10.20 -10.37 -8.23
N ALA A 89 -9.52 -10.81 -7.17
CA ALA A 89 -8.18 -11.38 -7.26
C ALA A 89 -8.16 -12.83 -7.80
N LEU A 90 -9.29 -13.56 -7.74
CA LEU A 90 -9.42 -14.94 -8.22
C LEU A 90 -9.97 -15.06 -9.66
N ARG A 91 -10.39 -13.96 -10.27
CA ARG A 91 -10.85 -13.92 -11.67
C ARG A 91 -9.74 -13.39 -12.57
#